data_AF-A0A7S4G9S1-F1
#
_entry.id   AF-A0A7S4G9S1-F1
#
_cell.length_a   1.000
_cell.length_b   1.000
_cell.length_c   1.000
_cell.angle_alpha   90.00
_cell.angle_beta   90.00
_cell.angle_gamma   90.00
#
_symmetry.space_group_name_H-M   'P 1'
#
loop_
_entity.id
_entity.type
_entity.pdbx_description
1 polymer ?
#
loop_
_entity_poly.entity_id
_entity_poly.type
_entity_poly.pdbx_seq_one_letter_code
_entity_poly.pdbx_strand_id
1 'polypeptide(L)'
;SMENMKGTIAYLEELAVDVAKVINRSPVMFGLSMENVKGTVAYLEELGVDVTKVVNSLPAVFGLSMENMKGTVEYLEELGVDVTKVLNRLVNPYRFLQCLGLVWRT
;
A
#
# COMPACT_ATOMS: atom_id res chain seq x y z
N SER A 1 -18.43 1.94 12.17
CA SER A 1 -19.84 1.84 11.74
C SER A 1 -19.92 1.00 10.47
N MET A 2 -21.01 0.28 10.23
CA MET A 2 -21.23 -0.47 8.98
C MET A 2 -21.16 0.43 7.73
N GLU A 3 -21.49 1.72 7.90
CA GLU A 3 -21.34 2.76 6.90
C GLU A 3 -19.88 3.02 6.49
N ASN A 4 -18.95 3.00 7.46
CA ASN A 4 -17.52 3.16 7.19
C ASN A 4 -16.98 1.99 6.35
N MET A 5 -17.40 0.76 6.68
CA MET A 5 -17.02 -0.44 5.94
C MET A 5 -17.47 -0.36 4.46
N LYS A 6 -18.72 0.06 4.21
CA LYS A 6 -19.25 0.25 2.85
C LYS A 6 -18.49 1.33 2.09
N GLY A 7 -18.23 2.47 2.74
CA GLY A 7 -17.48 3.58 2.14
C GLY A 7 -16.05 3.18 1.74
N THR A 8 -15.36 2.44 2.62
CA THR A 8 -14.02 1.93 2.32
C THR A 8 -14.05 0.93 1.16
N ILE A 9 -14.99 -0.01 1.14
CA ILE A 9 -15.10 -0.99 0.05
C ILE A 9 -15.32 -0.30 -1.29
N ALA A 10 -16.29 0.61 -1.38
CA ALA A 10 -16.58 1.35 -2.61
C ALA A 10 -15.34 2.12 -3.13
N TYR A 11 -14.58 2.73 -2.21
CA TYR A 11 -13.35 3.43 -2.58
C TYR A 11 -12.25 2.49 -3.08
N LEU A 12 -12.08 1.31 -2.47
CA LEU A 12 -11.13 0.30 -2.95
C LEU A 12 -11.53 -0.26 -4.32
N GLU A 13 -12.82 -0.42 -4.59
CA GLU A 13 -13.33 -0.83 -5.90
C GLU A 13 -13.00 0.23 -6.97
N GLU A 14 -13.12 1.51 -6.65
CA GLU A 14 -12.73 2.63 -7.53
C GLU A 14 -11.22 2.60 -7.87
N LEU A 15 -10.38 2.18 -6.93
CA LEU A 15 -8.93 2.02 -7.12
C LEU A 15 -8.54 0.74 -7.88
N ALA A 16 -9.52 -0.05 -8.33
CA ALA A 16 -9.33 -1.32 -9.03
C ALA A 16 -8.43 -2.31 -8.26
N VAL A 17 -8.49 -2.31 -6.92
CA VAL A 17 -7.76 -3.28 -6.07
C VAL A 17 -8.58 -4.57 -5.86
N ASP A 18 -7.88 -5.65 -5.52
CA ASP A 18 -8.51 -6.90 -5.10
C ASP A 18 -9.02 -6.75 -3.66
N VAL A 19 -10.26 -6.26 -3.54
CA VAL A 19 -10.91 -5.96 -2.26
C VAL A 19 -10.93 -7.18 -1.35
N ALA A 20 -11.26 -8.36 -1.86
CA ALA A 20 -11.33 -9.58 -1.05
C ALA A 20 -9.97 -9.93 -0.44
N LYS A 21 -8.90 -9.85 -1.24
CA LYS A 21 -7.54 -10.08 -0.77
C LYS A 21 -7.10 -9.05 0.27
N VAL A 22 -7.42 -7.78 0.05
CA VAL A 22 -7.09 -6.67 0.95
C VAL A 22 -7.79 -6.86 2.30
N ILE A 23 -9.08 -7.17 2.30
CA ILE A 23 -9.88 -7.43 3.51
C ILE A 23 -9.32 -8.61 4.31
N ASN A 24 -9.01 -9.72 3.63
CA ASN A 24 -8.45 -10.91 4.28
C ASN A 24 -7.09 -10.65 4.93
N ARG A 25 -6.30 -9.72 4.39
CA ARG A 25 -4.97 -9.39 4.91
C ARG A 25 -4.99 -8.31 5.98
N SER A 26 -5.94 -7.38 5.94
CA SER A 26 -5.98 -6.22 6.82
C SER A 26 -7.41 -5.81 7.19
N PRO A 27 -8.14 -6.65 7.95
CA PRO A 27 -9.50 -6.33 8.37
C PRO A 27 -9.58 -5.08 9.26
N VAL A 28 -8.46 -4.70 9.90
CA VAL A 28 -8.33 -3.48 10.72
C VAL A 28 -8.61 -2.19 9.95
N MET A 29 -8.51 -2.20 8.61
CA MET A 29 -8.74 -1.02 7.78
C MET A 29 -10.15 -0.43 7.93
N PHE A 30 -11.14 -1.25 8.30
CA PHE A 30 -12.51 -0.79 8.52
C PHE A 30 -12.69 0.02 9.82
N GLY A 31 -11.70 0.01 10.70
CA GLY A 31 -11.63 0.88 11.87
C GLY A 31 -11.00 2.24 11.59
N LEU A 32 -10.41 2.44 10.40
CA LEU A 32 -9.75 3.68 10.02
C LEU A 32 -10.77 4.69 9.48
N SER A 33 -10.47 5.98 9.62
CA SER A 33 -11.29 7.04 9.02
C SER A 33 -11.08 7.04 7.49
N MET A 34 -12.11 7.44 6.74
CA MET A 34 -11.98 7.61 5.29
C MET A 34 -10.98 8.70 4.90
N GLU A 35 -10.80 9.72 5.75
CA GLU A 35 -9.78 10.75 5.57
C GLU A 35 -8.38 10.14 5.62
N ASN A 36 -8.10 9.26 6.59
CA ASN A 36 -6.83 8.55 6.67
C ASN A 36 -6.58 7.71 5.42
N VAL A 37 -7.56 6.90 4.99
CA VAL A 37 -7.40 6.03 3.81
C VAL A 37 -7.10 6.85 2.56
N LYS A 38 -7.87 7.91 2.30
CA LYS A 38 -7.66 8.78 1.13
C LYS A 38 -6.35 9.55 1.21
N GLY A 39 -5.98 10.05 2.40
CA GLY A 39 -4.70 10.74 2.61
C GLY A 39 -3.50 9.84 2.35
N THR A 40 -3.54 8.58 2.79
CA THR A 40 -2.49 7.61 2.48
C THR A 40 -2.41 7.32 0.98
N VAL A 41 -3.55 7.18 0.29
CA VAL A 41 -3.55 6.98 -1.18
C VAL A 41 -2.93 8.17 -1.89
N ALA A 42 -3.37 9.39 -1.61
CA ALA A 42 -2.84 10.60 -2.24
C ALA A 42 -1.32 10.73 -2.03
N TYR A 43 -0.85 10.41 -0.83
CA TYR A 43 0.59 10.44 -0.55
C TYR A 43 1.37 9.37 -1.33
N LEU A 44 0.82 8.15 -1.48
CA LEU A 44 1.45 7.12 -2.32
C LEU A 44 1.51 7.56 -3.80
N GLU A 45 0.48 8.27 -4.29
CA GLU A 45 0.51 8.86 -5.64
C GLU A 45 1.58 9.95 -5.76
N GLU A 46 1.73 10.81 -4.75
CA GLU A 46 2.78 11.85 -4.70
C GLU A 46 4.19 11.24 -4.74
N LEU A 47 4.40 10.07 -4.11
CA LEU A 47 5.67 9.32 -4.16
C LEU A 47 5.93 8.63 -5.52
N GLY A 48 4.97 8.69 -6.45
CA GLY A 48 5.09 8.09 -7.78
C GLY A 48 5.07 6.55 -7.78
N VAL A 49 4.47 5.92 -6.77
CA VAL A 49 4.32 4.46 -6.70
C VAL A 49 2.96 4.00 -7.24
N ASP A 50 2.91 2.76 -7.73
CA ASP A 50 1.66 2.11 -8.13
C ASP A 50 0.83 1.77 -6.88
N VAL A 51 -0.14 2.64 -6.57
CA VAL A 51 -1.04 2.51 -5.42
C VAL A 51 -1.75 1.16 -5.43
N THR A 52 -2.30 0.74 -6.56
CA THR A 52 -3.05 -0.50 -6.69
C THR A 52 -2.16 -1.68 -6.29
N LYS A 53 -0.90 -1.68 -6.72
CA LYS A 53 0.08 -2.71 -6.37
C LYS A 53 0.49 -2.68 -4.90
N VAL A 54 0.68 -1.49 -4.33
CA VAL A 54 0.98 -1.29 -2.91
C VAL A 54 -0.17 -1.80 -2.05
N VAL A 55 -1.39 -1.36 -2.30
CA VAL A 55 -2.57 -1.74 -1.52
C VAL A 55 -2.84 -3.25 -1.59
N ASN A 56 -2.73 -3.85 -2.77
CA ASN A 56 -2.89 -5.30 -2.94
C ASN A 56 -1.83 -6.15 -2.21
N SER A 57 -0.64 -5.59 -2.03
CA SER A 57 0.51 -6.32 -1.47
C SER A 57 0.69 -6.06 0.02
N LEU A 58 0.53 -4.81 0.45
CA LEU A 58 0.76 -4.26 1.78
C LEU A 58 -0.41 -3.35 2.24
N PRO A 59 -1.61 -3.90 2.45
CA PRO A 59 -2.75 -3.11 2.93
C PRO A 59 -2.56 -2.55 4.35
N ALA A 60 -1.59 -3.07 5.11
CA ALA A 60 -1.20 -2.53 6.42
C ALA A 60 -0.65 -1.08 6.35
N VAL A 61 -0.30 -0.58 5.16
CA VAL A 61 0.15 0.81 4.95
C VAL A 61 -0.84 1.84 5.50
N PHE A 62 -2.14 1.54 5.46
CA PHE A 62 -3.18 2.42 5.99
C PHE A 62 -3.17 2.57 7.52
N GLY A 63 -2.54 1.64 8.24
CA GLY A 63 -2.41 1.71 9.70
C GLY A 63 -1.29 2.64 10.17
N LEU A 64 -0.47 3.19 9.26
CA LEU A 64 0.60 4.12 9.59
C LEU A 64 0.05 5.54 9.72
N SER A 65 0.61 6.33 10.65
CA SER A 65 0.31 7.76 10.71
C SER A 65 0.99 8.48 9.55
N MET A 66 0.33 9.51 9.02
CA MET A 66 0.88 10.34 7.93
C MET A 66 2.23 10.98 8.32
N GLU A 67 2.36 11.42 9.58
CA GLU A 67 3.60 11.96 10.14
C GLU A 67 4.74 10.92 10.07
N ASN A 68 4.49 9.70 10.55
CA ASN A 68 5.50 8.64 10.54
C ASN A 68 5.89 8.26 9.10
N MET A 69 4.92 8.21 8.19
CA MET A 69 5.20 7.93 6.78
C MET A 69 6.13 8.99 6.19
N LYS A 70 5.78 10.29 6.33
CA LYS A 70 6.58 11.39 5.80
C LYS A 70 7.97 11.45 6.42
N GLY A 71 8.07 11.38 7.74
CA GLY A 71 9.36 11.39 8.44
C GLY A 71 10.24 10.19 8.06
N THR A 72 9.65 9.01 7.81
CA THR A 72 10.40 7.85 7.31
C THR A 72 10.91 8.07 5.89
N VAL A 73 10.10 8.65 5.01
CA VAL A 73 10.50 8.94 3.63
C VAL A 73 11.63 9.98 3.62
N GLU A 74 11.45 11.10 4.31
CA GLU A 74 12.46 12.16 4.42
C GLU A 74 13.79 11.60 4.94
N TYR A 75 13.76 10.83 6.03
CA TYR A 75 14.96 10.19 6.59
C TYR A 75 15.65 9.24 5.59
N LEU A 76 14.89 8.46 4.83
CA LEU A 76 15.45 7.56 3.82
C LEU A 76 16.06 8.34 2.65
N GLU A 77 15.42 9.42 2.22
CA GLU A 77 15.93 10.29 1.16
C GLU A 77 17.21 11.01 1.59
N GLU A 78 17.31 11.47 2.84
CA GLU A 78 18.55 12.03 3.42
C GLU A 78 19.72 11.03 3.40
N LEU A 79 19.43 9.74 3.56
CA LEU A 79 20.41 8.66 3.43
C LEU A 79 20.73 8.29 1.98
N GLY A 80 20.14 8.98 0.99
CA GLY A 80 20.29 8.70 -0.44
C GLY A 80 19.53 7.46 -0.91
N VAL A 81 18.53 7.00 -0.15
CA VAL A 81 17.69 5.86 -0.50
C VAL A 81 16.50 6.32 -1.35
N ASP A 82 16.36 5.70 -2.51
CA ASP A 82 15.20 5.88 -3.38
C ASP A 82 14.01 5.05 -2.84
N VAL A 83 13.12 5.73 -2.12
CA VAL A 83 11.95 5.11 -1.47
C VAL A 83 11.02 4.44 -2.49
N THR A 84 10.82 5.06 -3.65
CA THR A 84 10.00 4.51 -4.74
C THR A 84 10.57 3.16 -5.19
N LYS A 85 11.89 3.01 -5.32
CA LYS A 85 12.55 1.72 -5.60
C LYS A 85 12.37 0.72 -4.47
N VAL A 86 12.45 1.13 -3.21
CA VAL A 86 12.23 0.25 -2.05
C VAL A 86 10.81 -0.29 -2.06
N LEU A 87 9.80 0.59 -2.16
CA LEU A 87 8.40 0.22 -2.21
C LEU A 87 8.12 -0.71 -3.39
N ASN A 88 8.63 -0.40 -4.59
CA ASN A 88 8.49 -1.26 -5.76
C ASN A 88 9.09 -2.67 -5.59
N ARG A 89 10.15 -2.81 -4.78
CA ARG A 89 10.73 -4.12 -4.43
C ARG A 89 9.84 -4.86 -3.43
N LEU A 90 9.30 -4.18 -2.42
CA LEU A 90 8.44 -4.77 -1.39
C LEU A 90 7.13 -5.31 -1.97
N VAL A 91 6.55 -4.60 -2.94
CA VAL A 91 5.28 -5.00 -3.59
C VAL A 91 5.48 -6.02 -4.72
N ASN A 92 6.72 -6.44 -4.98
CA ASN A 92 7.05 -7.44 -5.99
C ASN A 92 7.86 -8.60 -5.37
N PRO A 93 7.21 -9.47 -4.58
CA PRO A 93 7.88 -10.57 -3.87
C PRO A 93 8.55 -11.58 -4.82
N TYR A 94 8.14 -11.61 -6.09
CA TYR A 94 8.67 -12.54 -7.08
C TYR A 94 10.07 -12.21 -7.58
N ARG A 95 10.65 -11.04 -7.27
CA ARG A 95 12.03 -10.74 -7.68
C ARG A 95 13.06 -11.58 -6.92
N PHE A 96 12.77 -11.91 -5.65
CA PHE A 96 13.60 -12.82 -4.85
C PHE A 96 13.52 -14.26 -5.39
N LEU A 97 12.33 -14.69 -5.80
CA LEU A 97 12.12 -16.02 -6.40
C LEU A 97 12.62 -16.12 -7.85
N GLN A 98 12.59 -15.04 -8.63
CA GLN A 98 13.18 -14.99 -9.97
C GLN A 98 14.70 -15.12 -9.93
N CYS A 99 15.37 -14.48 -8.96
CA CYS A 99 16.82 -14.68 -8.75
C CYS A 99 17.17 -16.10 -8.30
N LEU A 100 16.25 -16.80 -7.60
CA LEU A 100 16.40 -18.21 -7.22
C LEU A 100 15.93 -19.20 -8.32
N GLY A 101 15.43 -18.71 -9.47
CA GLY A 101 14.90 -19.55 -10.54
C GLY A 101 13.60 -20.30 -10.18
N LEU A 102 12.91 -19.91 -9.11
CA LEU A 102 11.78 -20.64 -8.53
C LEU A 102 10.40 -20.21 -9.06
N VAL A 103 10.33 -19.24 -9.98
CA VAL A 103 9.07 -18.83 -10.62
C VAL A 103 9.25 -18.85 -12.13
N TRP A 104 8.70 -19.87 -12.77
CA TRP A 104 8.54 -19.88 -14.22
C TRP A 104 7.44 -18.88 -14.60
N ARG A 105 7.75 -18.15 -15.66
CA ARG A 105 6.95 -17.12 -16.33
C ARG A 105 5.48 -17.55 -16.49
N THR A 106 4.55 -16.75 -15.98
CA THR A 106 3.20 -16.62 -16.55
C THR A 106 3.06 -15.21 -17.07
#